data_AF-A0A8J7NBG6-F1
#
_entry.id   AF-A0A8J7NBG6-F1
#
_cell.length_a   1.000
_cell.length_b   1.000
_cell.length_c   1.000
_cell.angle_alpha   90.00
_cell.angle_beta   90.00
_cell.angle_gamma   90.00
#
_symmetry.space_group_name_H-M   'P 1'
#
loop_
_entity.id
_entity.type
_entity.pdbx_description
1 polymer ?
#
loop_
_entity_poly.entity_id
_entity_poly.type
_entity_poly.pdbx_seq_one_letter_code
_entity_poly.pdbx_strand_id
1 'polypeptide(L)'
;MPRSADPDADLDDRPFAGAEQPAHRGFHIREVATGDPSNPVLRPVLCAVVATAPHYRHLRFHARGVRAKGDVLLVPPISGNFPILMRDVVVGLLPDFRVHVLDWTNPRHVPLAEGPFGLAGNIDAILAAEAAMPPGSAVFGLCQAGVPALAATALMAGRTDRPPPGALVLAGAPVDPDAAATPIVAAVRGHAPEWYRHVLLWPVHPPHAGCGRLVYPAW
;
A
#
# COMPACT_ATOMS: atom_id res chain seq x y z
N MET A 1 -27.75 -14.95 9.51
CA MET A 1 -26.87 -14.07 8.71
C MET A 1 -25.50 -14.72 8.63
N PRO A 2 -24.99 -15.07 7.43
CA PRO A 2 -23.69 -15.69 7.34
C PRO A 2 -22.61 -14.65 7.64
N ARG A 3 -21.66 -15.00 8.53
CA ARG A 3 -20.43 -14.24 8.77
C ARG A 3 -19.74 -14.05 7.42
N SER A 4 -19.39 -12.82 7.04
CA SER A 4 -18.43 -12.62 5.96
C SER A 4 -17.11 -13.23 6.42
N ALA A 5 -16.79 -14.41 5.91
CA ALA A 5 -15.49 -15.02 6.13
C ALA A 5 -14.45 -14.07 5.52
N ASP A 6 -13.42 -13.75 6.31
CA ASP A 6 -12.22 -13.11 5.80
C ASP A 6 -11.63 -14.04 4.73
N PRO A 7 -11.60 -13.64 3.45
CA PRO A 7 -11.17 -14.52 2.37
C PRO A 7 -9.70 -14.95 2.48
N ASP A 8 -8.92 -14.31 3.37
CA ASP A 8 -7.48 -14.57 3.56
C ASP A 8 -7.18 -15.25 4.91
N ALA A 9 -8.17 -15.78 5.63
CA ALA A 9 -8.00 -16.37 6.96
C ALA A 9 -7.04 -17.59 7.01
N ASP A 10 -6.78 -18.24 5.86
CA ASP A 10 -5.97 -19.46 5.74
C ASP A 10 -4.67 -19.29 4.93
N LEU A 11 -4.27 -18.05 4.60
CA LEU A 11 -3.01 -17.82 3.87
C LEU A 11 -1.81 -17.75 4.83
N ASP A 12 -1.41 -18.94 5.30
CA ASP A 12 -0.04 -19.41 5.49
C ASP A 12 1.02 -18.41 6.01
N ASP A 13 1.29 -18.48 7.32
CA ASP A 13 2.31 -17.74 8.06
C ASP A 13 3.76 -18.02 7.60
N ARG A 14 4.00 -18.81 6.54
CA ARG A 14 5.34 -19.09 6.01
C ARG A 14 6.04 -17.77 5.57
N PRO A 15 7.07 -17.30 6.31
CA PRO A 15 7.92 -16.25 5.81
C PRO A 15 8.76 -16.91 4.69
N PHE A 16 8.71 -16.35 3.48
CA PHE A 16 9.47 -16.80 2.30
C PHE A 16 8.99 -18.10 1.64
N ALA A 17 7.87 -18.02 0.91
CA ALA A 17 7.39 -19.10 0.04
C ALA A 17 8.11 -19.19 -1.33
N GLY A 18 9.23 -18.47 -1.55
CA GLY A 18 9.94 -18.47 -2.83
C GLY A 18 9.01 -18.26 -4.03
N ALA A 19 8.90 -19.27 -4.90
CA ALA A 19 8.03 -19.29 -6.08
C ALA A 19 6.52 -19.52 -5.80
N GLU A 20 6.08 -19.69 -4.55
CA GLU A 20 4.68 -19.92 -4.16
C GLU A 20 4.02 -18.72 -3.46
N GLN A 21 4.42 -17.50 -3.82
CA GLN A 21 3.81 -16.31 -3.23
C GLN A 21 2.35 -16.08 -3.68
N PRO A 22 1.44 -15.70 -2.77
CA PRO A 22 0.04 -15.41 -3.11
C PRO A 22 -0.10 -14.05 -3.83
N ALA A 23 -1.31 -13.75 -4.31
CA ALA A 23 -1.64 -12.44 -4.88
C ALA A 23 -1.58 -11.34 -3.80
N HIS A 24 -2.01 -11.66 -2.59
CA HIS A 24 -1.98 -10.78 -1.43
C HIS A 24 -1.63 -11.58 -0.16
N ARG A 25 -1.15 -10.90 0.87
CA ARG A 25 -0.99 -11.46 2.23
C ARG A 25 -1.88 -10.70 3.18
N GLY A 26 -2.68 -11.42 3.97
CA GLY A 26 -3.64 -10.83 4.90
C GLY A 26 -2.95 -10.05 6.02
N PHE A 27 -3.63 -9.03 6.56
CA PHE A 27 -3.12 -8.24 7.69
C PHE A 27 -3.13 -8.99 9.03
N HIS A 28 -3.97 -10.01 9.15
CA HIS A 28 -4.14 -10.81 10.36
C HIS A 28 -4.32 -9.94 11.63
N ILE A 29 -5.06 -8.84 11.50
CA ILE A 29 -5.42 -7.93 12.60
C ILE A 29 -6.84 -8.30 13.03
N ARG A 30 -6.95 -9.13 14.07
CA ARG A 30 -8.25 -9.57 14.61
C ARG A 30 -8.79 -8.61 15.66
N GLU A 31 -7.90 -8.07 16.48
CA GLU A 31 -8.24 -7.17 17.58
C GLU A 31 -7.16 -6.10 17.75
N VAL A 32 -7.53 -4.98 18.37
CA VAL A 32 -6.60 -3.92 18.75
C VAL A 32 -6.91 -3.43 20.16
N ALA A 33 -5.88 -3.11 20.92
CA ALA A 33 -6.00 -2.47 22.22
C ALA A 33 -6.39 -1.00 22.06
N THR A 34 -7.38 -0.55 22.82
CA THR A 34 -7.86 0.83 22.83
C THR A 34 -8.01 1.35 24.25
N GLY A 35 -7.99 2.67 24.44
CA GLY A 35 -8.09 3.28 25.77
C GLY A 35 -6.74 3.44 26.46
N ASP A 36 -6.74 3.40 27.78
CA ASP A 36 -5.54 3.60 28.60
C ASP A 36 -4.57 2.40 28.46
N PRO A 37 -3.27 2.63 28.18
CA PRO A 37 -2.27 1.56 28.13
C PRO A 37 -2.16 0.72 29.42
N SER A 38 -2.50 1.30 30.58
CA SER A 38 -2.52 0.60 31.88
C SER A 38 -3.76 -0.28 32.07
N ASN A 39 -4.82 -0.06 31.29
CA ASN A 39 -6.05 -0.86 31.30
C ASN A 39 -6.67 -0.92 29.89
N PRO A 40 -6.05 -1.67 28.95
CA PRO A 40 -6.46 -1.68 27.56
C PRO A 40 -7.77 -2.44 27.37
N VAL A 41 -8.66 -1.89 26.55
CA VAL A 41 -9.87 -2.57 26.08
C VAL A 41 -9.59 -3.14 24.69
N LEU A 42 -9.61 -4.48 24.57
CA LEU A 42 -9.51 -5.16 23.28
C LEU A 42 -10.79 -4.97 22.47
N ARG A 43 -10.63 -4.50 21.23
CA ARG A 43 -11.73 -4.27 20.29
C ARG A 43 -11.53 -5.15 19.06
N PRO A 44 -12.55 -5.91 18.63
CA PRO A 44 -12.51 -6.59 17.34
C PRO A 44 -12.28 -5.60 16.21
N VAL A 45 -11.41 -5.94 15.26
CA VAL A 45 -11.14 -5.15 14.07
C VAL A 45 -11.95 -5.69 12.90
N LEU A 46 -12.66 -4.80 12.24
CA LEU A 46 -13.42 -5.08 11.02
C LEU A 46 -12.55 -4.70 9.82
N CYS A 47 -12.36 -5.64 8.89
CA CYS A 47 -11.73 -5.39 7.59
C CYS A 47 -12.77 -5.50 6.49
N ALA A 48 -12.79 -4.54 5.57
CA ALA A 48 -13.66 -4.56 4.39
C ALA A 48 -12.88 -4.18 3.13
N VAL A 49 -13.21 -4.81 2.01
CA VAL A 49 -12.74 -4.39 0.68
C VAL A 49 -13.64 -3.27 0.19
N VAL A 50 -13.07 -2.08 -0.03
CA VAL A 50 -13.76 -0.88 -0.52
C VAL A 50 -13.86 -0.91 -2.04
N ALA A 51 -12.76 -1.27 -2.70
CA ALA A 51 -12.67 -1.37 -4.15
C ALA A 51 -11.60 -2.41 -4.54
N THR A 52 -11.70 -2.93 -5.76
CA THR A 52 -10.71 -3.82 -6.35
C THR A 52 -10.31 -3.32 -7.73
N ALA A 53 -9.04 -3.49 -8.06
CA ALA A 53 -8.46 -3.29 -9.38
C ALA A 53 -7.47 -4.42 -9.65
N PRO A 54 -7.03 -4.64 -10.90
CA PRO A 54 -6.06 -5.70 -11.20
C PRO A 54 -4.78 -5.60 -10.36
N HIS A 55 -4.29 -4.38 -10.14
CA HIS A 55 -3.02 -4.12 -9.46
C HIS A 55 -3.12 -3.89 -7.95
N TYR A 56 -4.33 -3.76 -7.38
CA TYR A 56 -4.49 -3.53 -5.94
C TYR A 56 -5.90 -3.83 -5.43
N ARG A 57 -6.00 -4.04 -4.11
CA ARG A 57 -7.25 -3.93 -3.35
C ARG A 57 -7.20 -2.67 -2.49
N HIS A 58 -8.32 -1.95 -2.38
CA HIS A 58 -8.47 -0.90 -1.39
C HIS A 58 -9.14 -1.50 -0.15
N LEU A 59 -8.37 -1.70 0.91
CA LEU A 59 -8.87 -2.25 2.18
C LEU A 59 -9.21 -1.11 3.14
N ARG A 60 -10.19 -1.34 4.02
CA ARG A 60 -10.51 -0.47 5.14
C ARG A 60 -10.62 -1.28 6.43
N PHE A 61 -9.86 -0.86 7.43
CA PHE A 61 -9.84 -1.40 8.78
C PHE A 61 -10.48 -0.43 9.76
N HIS A 62 -11.23 -0.96 10.74
CA HIS A 62 -11.84 -0.17 11.79
C HIS A 62 -12.03 -0.98 13.08
N ALA A 63 -11.68 -0.41 14.23
CA ALA A 63 -11.92 -1.00 15.54
C ALA A 63 -13.40 -0.86 15.94
N ARG A 64 -14.06 -1.99 16.21
CA ARG A 64 -15.51 -2.03 16.50
C ARG A 64 -15.84 -1.26 17.77
N GLY A 65 -16.74 -0.28 17.66
CA GLY A 65 -17.20 0.53 18.80
C GLY A 65 -16.28 1.70 19.14
N VAL A 66 -15.27 1.98 18.31
CA VAL A 66 -14.46 3.20 18.38
C VAL A 66 -15.07 4.25 17.47
N ARG A 67 -15.20 5.50 17.96
CA ARG A 67 -15.53 6.63 17.09
C ARG A 67 -14.23 7.15 16.49
N ALA A 68 -14.02 6.89 15.20
CA ALA A 68 -12.86 7.40 14.50
C ALA A 68 -12.87 8.93 14.41
N LYS A 69 -11.70 9.54 14.62
CA LYS A 69 -11.43 10.98 14.47
C LYS A 69 -11.37 11.41 13.00
N GLY A 70 -11.05 10.47 12.11
CA GLY A 70 -10.97 10.65 10.67
C GLY A 70 -10.55 9.37 9.97
N ASP A 71 -10.30 9.48 8.66
CA ASP A 71 -9.86 8.39 7.81
C ASP A 71 -8.42 8.67 7.34
N VAL A 72 -7.58 7.64 7.29
CA VAL A 72 -6.18 7.73 6.86
C VAL A 72 -5.91 6.69 5.79
N LEU A 73 -5.44 7.11 4.61
CA LEU A 73 -4.96 6.24 3.56
C LEU A 73 -3.47 5.94 3.75
N LEU A 74 -3.15 4.69 4.06
CA LEU A 74 -1.78 4.19 4.01
C LEU A 74 -1.46 3.71 2.59
N VAL A 75 -0.37 4.25 2.04
CA VAL A 75 0.18 3.88 0.75
C VAL A 75 1.53 3.19 0.99
N PRO A 76 1.59 1.84 0.94
CA PRO A 76 2.82 1.08 1.09
C PRO A 76 3.74 1.24 -0.12
N PRO A 77 5.07 1.02 0.02
CA PRO A 77 5.94 0.84 -1.14
C PRO A 77 5.49 -0.36 -1.98
N ILE A 78 5.64 -0.26 -3.31
CA ILE A 78 5.28 -1.36 -4.23
C ILE A 78 6.41 -2.40 -4.29
N SER A 79 7.66 -1.95 -4.22
CA SER A 79 8.82 -2.81 -4.37
C SER A 79 9.14 -3.57 -3.08
N GLY A 80 9.53 -4.83 -3.22
CA GLY A 80 10.31 -5.52 -2.19
C GLY A 80 9.51 -6.30 -1.14
N ASN A 81 8.21 -6.06 -0.97
CA ASN A 81 7.39 -6.84 -0.02
C ASN A 81 5.88 -6.63 -0.20
N PHE A 82 5.09 -7.40 0.55
CA PHE A 82 3.64 -7.22 0.64
C PHE A 82 3.29 -6.07 1.58
N PRO A 83 2.18 -5.34 1.35
CA PRO A 83 1.62 -4.31 2.22
C PRO A 83 1.51 -4.67 3.71
N ILE A 84 1.47 -5.97 4.04
CA ILE A 84 1.55 -6.50 5.40
C ILE A 84 2.71 -5.91 6.22
N LEU A 85 3.78 -5.45 5.58
CA LEU A 85 4.90 -4.76 6.26
C LEU A 85 4.43 -3.54 7.07
N MET A 86 3.30 -2.93 6.71
CA MET A 86 2.70 -1.79 7.42
C MET A 86 1.72 -2.21 8.52
N ARG A 87 1.63 -3.50 8.88
CA ARG A 87 0.70 -4.02 9.89
C ARG A 87 0.73 -3.23 11.18
N ASP A 88 1.92 -2.95 11.71
CA ASP A 88 2.04 -2.28 13.00
C ASP A 88 1.66 -0.80 12.93
N VAL A 89 1.81 -0.17 11.76
CA VAL A 89 1.28 1.17 11.48
C VAL A 89 -0.26 1.14 11.48
N VAL A 90 -0.87 0.14 10.84
CA VAL A 90 -2.33 -0.06 10.87
C VAL A 90 -2.81 -0.24 12.32
N VAL A 91 -2.18 -1.14 13.07
CA VAL A 91 -2.50 -1.41 14.49
C VAL A 91 -2.38 -0.15 15.33
N GLY A 92 -1.32 0.65 15.15
CA GLY A 92 -1.11 1.88 15.90
C GLY A 92 -2.12 2.98 15.60
N LEU A 93 -2.71 3.01 14.40
CA LEU A 93 -3.69 4.02 14.00
C LEU A 93 -5.14 3.64 14.32
N LEU A 94 -5.45 2.35 14.40
CA LEU A 94 -6.81 1.85 14.62
C LEU A 94 -7.52 2.32 15.91
N PRO A 95 -6.83 2.69 17.01
CA PRO A 95 -7.49 3.29 18.18
C PRO A 95 -8.16 4.63 17.89
N ASP A 96 -7.71 5.35 16.85
CA ASP A 96 -8.12 6.73 16.58
C ASP A 96 -8.74 6.92 15.19
N PHE A 97 -8.39 6.09 14.21
CA PHE A 97 -8.72 6.32 12.80
C PHE A 97 -9.40 5.12 12.13
N ARG A 98 -10.15 5.38 11.05
CA ARG A 98 -10.43 4.35 10.05
C ARG A 98 -9.22 4.29 9.13
N VAL A 99 -8.60 3.13 9.04
CA VAL A 99 -7.35 2.97 8.30
C VAL A 99 -7.65 2.33 6.97
N HIS A 100 -7.38 3.06 5.90
CA HIS A 100 -7.44 2.57 4.54
C HIS A 100 -6.05 2.13 4.09
N VAL A 101 -5.95 1.08 3.27
CA VAL A 101 -4.68 0.59 2.75
C VAL A 101 -4.83 0.27 1.26
N LEU A 102 -3.88 0.73 0.45
CA LEU A 102 -3.69 0.20 -0.91
C LEU A 102 -2.88 -1.09 -0.82
N ASP A 103 -3.58 -2.22 -0.91
CA ASP A 103 -3.00 -3.55 -0.86
C ASP A 103 -2.60 -4.01 -2.28
N TRP A 104 -1.35 -3.76 -2.66
CA TRP A 104 -0.79 -4.10 -3.97
C TRP A 104 -0.87 -5.59 -4.29
N THR A 105 -1.40 -5.91 -5.46
CA THR A 105 -1.40 -7.27 -6.00
C THR A 105 0.01 -7.65 -6.42
N ASN A 106 0.49 -8.81 -6.00
CA ASN A 106 1.75 -9.35 -6.50
C ASN A 106 1.70 -9.46 -8.03
N PRO A 107 2.62 -8.78 -8.76
CA PRO A 107 2.54 -8.59 -10.20
C PRO A 107 2.56 -9.89 -11.00
N ARG A 108 3.05 -11.00 -10.43
CA ARG A 108 3.00 -12.31 -11.10
C ARG A 108 1.59 -12.83 -11.31
N HIS A 109 0.64 -12.38 -10.51
CA HIS A 109 -0.78 -12.77 -10.60
C HIS A 109 -1.58 -11.80 -11.49
N VAL A 110 -0.96 -10.75 -12.04
CA VAL A 110 -1.64 -9.76 -12.87
C VAL A 110 -1.30 -9.98 -14.35
N PRO A 111 -2.27 -10.38 -15.20
CA PRO A 111 -2.05 -10.60 -16.63
C PRO A 111 -1.40 -9.41 -17.34
N LEU A 112 -0.64 -9.66 -18.40
CA LEU A 112 -0.09 -8.59 -19.25
C LEU A 112 -1.20 -7.74 -19.91
N ALA A 113 -2.37 -8.33 -20.17
CA ALA A 113 -3.52 -7.63 -20.75
C ALA A 113 -4.07 -6.50 -19.87
N GLU A 114 -3.80 -6.53 -18.55
CA GLU A 114 -4.18 -5.47 -17.61
C GLU A 114 -3.25 -4.25 -17.67
N GLY A 115 -2.24 -4.28 -18.54
CA GLY A 115 -1.36 -3.15 -18.81
C GLY A 115 -0.23 -2.98 -17.78
N PRO A 116 0.60 -1.94 -17.95
CA PRO A 116 1.70 -1.64 -17.04
C PRO A 116 1.20 -0.97 -15.76
N PHE A 117 1.94 -1.16 -14.66
CA PHE A 117 1.72 -0.44 -13.42
C PHE A 117 3.04 0.15 -12.93
N GLY A 118 3.13 1.48 -12.97
CA GLY A 118 4.31 2.25 -12.58
C GLY A 118 3.90 3.50 -11.80
N LEU A 119 4.68 4.57 -11.91
CA LEU A 119 4.41 5.81 -11.17
C LEU A 119 3.01 6.38 -11.42
N ALA A 120 2.60 6.49 -12.70
CA ALA A 120 1.28 7.00 -13.07
C ALA A 120 0.14 6.14 -12.48
N GLY A 121 0.22 4.82 -12.62
CA GLY A 121 -0.77 3.90 -12.06
C GLY A 121 -0.84 3.96 -10.53
N ASN A 122 0.29 4.19 -9.85
CA ASN A 122 0.29 4.40 -8.40
C ASN A 122 -0.41 5.71 -8.01
N ILE A 123 -0.15 6.81 -8.73
CA ILE A 123 -0.84 8.09 -8.54
C ILE A 123 -2.35 7.92 -8.76
N ASP A 124 -2.75 7.24 -9.84
CA ASP A 124 -4.16 6.99 -10.15
C ASP A 124 -4.85 6.13 -9.08
N ALA A 125 -4.16 5.13 -8.54
CA ALA A 125 -4.67 4.32 -7.44
C ALA A 125 -4.89 5.15 -6.17
N ILE A 126 -3.98 6.09 -5.85
CA ILE A 126 -4.14 7.01 -4.71
C ILE A 126 -5.32 7.94 -4.94
N LEU A 127 -5.44 8.53 -6.13
CA LEU A 127 -6.56 9.40 -6.48
C LEU A 127 -7.91 8.65 -6.39
N ALA A 128 -7.96 7.39 -6.83
CA ALA A 128 -9.16 6.56 -6.75
C ALA A 128 -9.51 6.18 -5.30
N ALA A 129 -8.51 5.84 -4.47
CA ALA A 129 -8.73 5.51 -3.06
C ALA A 129 -9.17 6.74 -2.27
N GLU A 130 -8.52 7.89 -2.47
CA GLU A 130 -8.95 9.17 -1.92
C GLU A 130 -10.38 9.45 -2.37
N ALA A 131 -10.74 9.20 -3.64
CA ALA A 131 -12.08 9.44 -4.16
C ALA A 131 -13.19 8.75 -3.35
N ALA A 132 -12.91 7.55 -2.85
CA ALA A 132 -13.81 6.72 -2.04
C ALA A 132 -13.81 7.07 -0.54
N MET A 133 -12.97 8.02 -0.10
CA MET A 133 -12.84 8.44 1.29
C MET A 133 -13.53 9.79 1.56
N PRO A 134 -13.92 10.08 2.82
CA PRO A 134 -14.50 11.37 3.19
C PRO A 134 -13.54 12.54 2.90
N PRO A 135 -14.06 13.74 2.56
CA PRO A 135 -13.23 14.95 2.50
C PRO A 135 -12.50 15.22 3.81
N GLY A 136 -11.28 15.74 3.74
CA GLY A 136 -10.44 16.01 4.91
C GLY A 136 -9.71 14.78 5.47
N SER A 137 -9.77 13.64 4.78
CA SER A 137 -8.94 12.47 5.07
C SER A 137 -7.44 12.77 4.95
N ALA A 138 -6.61 11.97 5.60
CA ALA A 138 -5.16 12.08 5.50
C ALA A 138 -4.56 11.01 4.60
N VAL A 139 -3.45 11.32 3.94
CA VAL A 139 -2.65 10.36 3.17
C VAL A 139 -1.29 10.17 3.84
N PHE A 140 -0.86 8.92 3.98
CA PHE A 140 0.45 8.53 4.48
C PHE A 140 1.18 7.73 3.40
N GLY A 141 2.22 8.32 2.80
CA GLY A 141 3.10 7.66 1.83
C GLY A 141 4.40 7.20 2.48
N LEU A 142 4.70 5.91 2.40
CA LEU A 142 5.93 5.33 2.97
C LEU A 142 6.98 5.06 1.88
N CYS A 143 8.21 5.51 2.13
CA CYS A 143 9.37 5.22 1.30
C CYS A 143 9.10 5.56 -0.19
N GLN A 144 9.17 4.57 -1.07
CA GLN A 144 8.88 4.70 -2.50
C GLN A 144 7.52 5.37 -2.77
N ALA A 145 6.50 5.10 -1.95
CA ALA A 145 5.15 5.63 -2.14
C ALA A 145 4.99 7.11 -1.75
N GLY A 146 5.99 7.72 -1.12
CA GLY A 146 5.92 9.14 -0.78
C GLY A 146 5.87 10.06 -2.01
N VAL A 147 6.62 9.73 -3.07
CA VAL A 147 6.63 10.50 -4.33
C VAL A 147 5.25 10.48 -5.02
N PRO A 148 4.61 9.32 -5.28
CA PRO A 148 3.27 9.32 -5.87
C PRO A 148 2.20 9.92 -4.95
N ALA A 149 2.31 9.79 -3.62
CA ALA A 149 1.39 10.45 -2.69
C ALA A 149 1.48 11.99 -2.76
N LEU A 150 2.70 12.52 -2.86
CA LEU A 150 2.94 13.95 -3.08
C LEU A 150 2.36 14.40 -4.42
N ALA A 151 2.61 13.64 -5.50
CA ALA A 151 2.11 13.96 -6.83
C ALA A 151 0.57 13.94 -6.89
N ALA A 152 -0.08 12.92 -6.32
CA ALA A 152 -1.54 12.84 -6.23
C ALA A 152 -2.13 14.02 -5.46
N THR A 153 -1.52 14.37 -4.31
CA THR A 153 -1.94 15.52 -3.50
C THR A 153 -1.82 16.83 -4.29
N ALA A 154 -0.71 17.03 -5.02
CA ALA A 154 -0.50 18.21 -5.85
C ALA A 154 -1.53 18.31 -6.98
N LEU A 155 -1.86 17.18 -7.63
CA LEU A 155 -2.91 17.11 -8.65
C LEU A 155 -4.28 17.48 -8.08
N MET A 156 -4.62 17.01 -6.88
CA MET A 156 -5.87 17.37 -6.19
C MET A 156 -5.90 18.86 -5.83
N ALA A 157 -4.80 19.40 -5.30
CA ALA A 157 -4.70 20.82 -4.96
C ALA A 157 -4.86 21.76 -6.16
N GLY A 158 -4.49 21.29 -7.36
CA GLY A 158 -4.70 22.03 -8.62
C GLY A 158 -6.10 21.93 -9.21
N ARG A 159 -6.99 21.12 -8.63
CA ARG A 159 -8.36 20.92 -9.12
C ARG A 159 -9.37 21.66 -8.25
N THR A 160 -10.50 22.05 -8.85
CA THR A 160 -11.58 22.76 -8.15
C THR A 160 -12.71 21.85 -7.66
N ASP A 161 -12.80 20.64 -8.18
CA ASP A 161 -13.89 19.69 -7.93
C ASP A 161 -13.68 18.84 -6.67
N ARG A 162 -12.44 18.72 -6.20
CA ARG A 162 -12.12 17.97 -4.98
C ARG A 162 -10.97 18.63 -4.21
N PRO A 163 -11.15 18.97 -2.92
CA PRO A 163 -10.04 19.48 -2.12
C PRO A 163 -8.96 18.40 -1.93
N PRO A 164 -7.68 18.80 -1.75
CA PRO A 164 -6.61 17.88 -1.38
C PRO A 164 -6.89 17.22 -0.01
N PRO A 165 -6.16 16.15 0.35
CA PRO A 165 -6.24 15.57 1.69
C PRO A 165 -5.98 16.62 2.78
N GLY A 166 -6.64 16.46 3.92
CA GLY A 166 -6.49 17.35 5.08
C GLY A 166 -5.09 17.31 5.70
N ALA A 167 -4.35 16.22 5.48
CA ALA A 167 -2.93 16.10 5.80
C ALA A 167 -2.23 15.14 4.85
N LEU A 168 -0.97 15.44 4.51
CA LEU A 168 -0.07 14.55 3.79
C LEU A 168 1.14 14.24 4.69
N VAL A 169 1.37 12.96 4.95
CA VAL A 169 2.52 12.45 5.71
C VAL A 169 3.44 11.70 4.74
N LEU A 170 4.70 12.14 4.67
CA LEU A 170 5.74 11.51 3.86
C LEU A 170 6.80 10.92 4.80
N ALA A 171 6.80 9.60 4.96
CA ALA A 171 7.72 8.91 5.87
C ALA A 171 8.82 8.19 5.09
N GLY A 172 10.09 8.58 5.31
CA GLY A 172 11.24 7.97 4.62
C GLY A 172 11.21 8.14 3.10
N ALA A 173 10.50 9.16 2.59
CA ALA A 173 10.23 9.35 1.19
C ALA A 173 11.40 10.04 0.46
N PRO A 174 11.95 9.46 -0.63
CA PRO A 174 13.03 10.08 -1.41
C PRO A 174 12.46 11.12 -2.39
N VAL A 175 11.93 12.24 -1.87
CA VAL A 175 11.36 13.32 -2.70
C VAL A 175 12.47 14.00 -3.52
N ASP A 176 13.49 14.48 -2.82
CA ASP A 176 14.75 14.92 -3.41
C ASP A 176 15.86 13.96 -2.97
N PRO A 177 16.27 13.02 -3.82
CA PRO A 177 17.32 12.07 -3.47
C PRO A 177 18.69 12.73 -3.32
N ASP A 178 18.92 13.93 -3.87
CA ASP A 178 20.20 14.64 -3.78
C ASP A 178 20.34 15.45 -2.48
N ALA A 179 19.23 15.83 -1.84
CA ALA A 179 19.24 16.62 -0.60
C ALA A 179 19.98 15.92 0.57
N ALA A 180 19.96 14.59 0.62
CA ALA A 180 20.69 13.79 1.60
C ALA A 180 21.20 12.50 0.93
N ALA A 181 22.12 12.67 -0.02
CA ALA A 181 22.63 11.57 -0.83
C ALA A 181 23.19 10.43 0.05
N THR A 182 22.69 9.23 -0.18
CA THR A 182 23.12 7.98 0.46
C THR A 182 23.94 7.15 -0.52
N PRO A 183 24.63 6.09 -0.07
CA PRO A 183 25.32 5.17 -0.98
C PRO A 183 24.42 4.57 -2.07
N ILE A 184 23.13 4.32 -1.75
CA ILE A 184 22.15 3.88 -2.75
C ILE A 184 21.87 4.96 -3.80
N VAL A 185 21.79 6.24 -3.41
CA VAL A 185 21.64 7.35 -4.36
C VAL A 185 22.86 7.44 -5.27
N ALA A 186 24.08 7.35 -4.72
CA ALA A 186 25.30 7.35 -5.53
C ALA A 186 25.35 6.17 -6.53
N ALA A 187 24.95 4.97 -6.09
CA ALA A 187 24.85 3.80 -6.96
C ALA A 187 23.78 3.96 -8.05
N VAL A 188 22.63 4.58 -7.72
CA VAL A 188 21.55 4.90 -8.66
C VAL A 188 21.96 5.98 -9.68
N ARG A 189 22.82 6.93 -9.30
CA ARG A 189 23.35 7.95 -10.21
C ARG A 189 24.49 7.45 -11.10
N GLY A 190 25.14 6.36 -10.71
CA GLY A 190 26.26 5.78 -11.45
C GLY A 190 25.89 5.12 -12.78
N HIS A 191 24.60 4.93 -13.08
CA HIS A 191 24.15 4.29 -14.31
C HIS A 191 23.00 5.05 -14.98
N ALA A 192 22.89 4.91 -16.30
CA ALA A 192 21.75 5.43 -17.05
C ALA A 192 20.45 4.65 -16.71
N PRO A 193 19.26 5.27 -16.83
CA PRO A 193 17.97 4.61 -16.61
C PRO A 193 17.82 3.26 -17.34
N GLU A 194 18.38 3.14 -18.54
CA GLU A 194 18.37 1.94 -19.37
C GLU A 194 19.09 0.76 -18.70
N TRP A 195 20.18 1.03 -18.00
CA TRP A 195 20.93 0.00 -17.27
C TRP A 195 20.04 -0.67 -16.23
N TYR A 196 19.26 0.10 -15.47
CA TYR A 196 18.34 -0.44 -14.46
C TYR A 196 17.26 -1.32 -15.09
N ARG A 197 16.77 -0.95 -16.29
CA ARG A 197 15.78 -1.77 -17.02
C ARG A 197 16.33 -3.13 -17.45
N HIS A 198 17.63 -3.21 -17.73
CA HIS A 198 18.27 -4.44 -18.19
C HIS A 198 18.86 -5.30 -17.07
N VAL A 199 19.24 -4.69 -15.94
CA VAL A 199 19.96 -5.39 -14.86
C VAL A 199 19.07 -5.69 -13.66
N LEU A 200 18.20 -4.76 -13.28
CA LEU A 200 17.39 -4.91 -12.06
C LEU A 200 16.01 -5.50 -12.30
N LEU A 201 15.50 -5.47 -13.53
CA LEU A 201 14.17 -5.98 -13.85
C LEU A 201 14.24 -7.39 -14.42
N TRP A 202 13.43 -8.28 -13.85
CA TRP A 202 13.35 -9.67 -14.22
C TRP A 202 11.95 -10.00 -14.74
N PRO A 203 11.80 -10.81 -15.80
CA PRO A 203 10.49 -11.24 -16.24
C PRO A 203 9.88 -12.21 -15.23
N VAL A 204 8.58 -12.10 -14.99
CA VAL A 204 7.81 -13.17 -14.35
C VAL A 204 7.86 -14.40 -15.27
N HIS A 205 8.25 -15.54 -14.72
CA HIS A 205 8.34 -16.80 -15.46
C HIS A 205 7.00 -17.57 -15.48
N PRO A 206 6.81 -18.49 -16.45
CA PRO A 206 5.70 -19.45 -16.41
C PRO A 206 5.68 -20.25 -15.10
N PRO A 207 4.50 -20.69 -14.62
CA PRO A 207 3.19 -20.67 -15.29
C PRO A 207 2.29 -19.49 -14.88
N HIS A 208 2.85 -18.44 -14.27
CA HIS A 208 2.03 -17.39 -13.67
C HIS A 208 1.33 -16.49 -14.70
N ALA A 209 0.16 -15.93 -14.34
CA ALA A 209 -0.65 -15.10 -15.23
C ALA A 209 0.10 -13.85 -15.76
N GLY A 210 0.98 -13.28 -14.94
CA GLY A 210 1.84 -12.16 -15.29
C GLY A 210 3.09 -12.54 -16.08
N CYS A 211 3.20 -13.77 -16.60
CA CYS A 211 4.36 -14.23 -17.37
C CYS A 211 4.80 -13.21 -18.43
N GLY A 212 6.10 -12.87 -18.43
CA GLY A 212 6.68 -11.84 -19.30
C GLY A 212 6.67 -10.41 -18.74
N ARG A 213 5.94 -10.15 -17.65
CA ARG A 213 5.96 -8.84 -16.96
C ARG A 213 7.32 -8.61 -16.30
N LEU A 214 7.95 -7.47 -16.57
CA LEU A 214 9.18 -7.06 -15.91
C LEU A 214 8.88 -6.54 -14.50
N VAL A 215 9.57 -7.10 -13.50
CA VAL A 215 9.41 -6.78 -12.07
C VAL A 215 10.76 -6.57 -11.42
N TYR A 216 10.81 -5.74 -10.36
CA TYR A 216 11.97 -5.66 -9.48
C TYR A 216 11.82 -6.71 -8.37
N PRO A 217 12.57 -7.83 -8.41
CA PRO A 217 12.39 -8.93 -7.46
C PRO A 217 12.88 -8.53 -6.07
N ALA A 218 12.14 -8.96 -5.04
CA ALA A 218 12.64 -9.04 -3.67
C ALA A 218 13.40 -10.36 -3.54
N TRP A 219 14.68 -10.30 -3.19
CA TRP A 219 15.52 -11.48 -2.92
C TRP A 219 15.36 -11.95 -1.48
#